data_AF-A0A1B6NVU1-F1
#
_entry.id   AF-A0A1B6NVU1-F1
#
_cell.length_a   1.000
_cell.length_b   1.000
_cell.length_c   1.000
_cell.angle_alpha   90.00
_cell.angle_beta   90.00
_cell.angle_gamma   90.00
#
_symmetry.space_group_name_H-M   'P 1'
#
loop_
_entity.id
_entity.type
_entity.pdbx_description
1 polymer ?
#
loop_
_entity_poly.entity_id
_entity_poly.type
_entity_poly.pdbx_seq_one_letter_code
_entity_poly.pdbx_strand_id
1 'polypeptide(L)'
;MLLLIVYVFIALGFSFLCSIAEAVILSVSSAYISVLEKDGKASGALLRKQTDNINTPLSAILTLNTIAHTMGAAGAGAQAAAVFGDAY
;
A
#
# COMPACT_ATOMS: atom_id res chain seq x y z
N MET A 1 -16.23 18.98 -6.38
CA MET A 1 -15.03 19.08 -5.51
C MET A 1 -14.90 17.96 -4.48
N LEU A 2 -15.94 17.61 -3.71
CA LEU A 2 -15.85 16.53 -2.70
C LEU A 2 -15.39 15.19 -3.29
N LEU A 3 -15.97 14.77 -4.43
CA LEU A 3 -15.56 13.54 -5.11
C LEU A 3 -14.09 13.56 -5.54
N LEU A 4 -13.59 14.69 -6.05
CA LEU A 4 -12.19 14.86 -6.43
C LEU A 4 -11.25 14.68 -5.24
N ILE A 5 -11.58 15.29 -4.09
CA ILE A 5 -10.81 15.14 -2.85
C ILE A 5 -10.82 13.67 -2.41
N VAL A 6 -11.98 13.00 -2.47
CA VAL A 6 -12.10 11.58 -2.12
C VAL A 6 -11.23 10.70 -3.02
N TYR A 7 -11.24 10.90 -4.35
CA TYR A 7 -10.40 10.13 -5.26
C TYR A 7 -8.90 10.31 -4.96
N VAL A 8 -8.45 11.55 -4.77
CA VAL A 8 -7.05 11.86 -4.45
C VAL A 8 -6.65 11.26 -3.11
N PHE A 9 -7.51 11.41 -2.09
CA PHE A 9 -7.23 10.91 -0.75
C PHE A 9 -7.15 9.38 -0.72
N ILE A 10 -8.06 8.69 -1.42
CA ILE A 10 -8.01 7.23 -1.52
C ILE A 10 -6.76 6.77 -2.26
N ALA A 11 -6.42 7.41 -3.39
CA ALA A 11 -5.24 7.06 -4.19
C ALA A 11 -3.96 7.17 -3.36
N LEU A 12 -3.74 8.35 -2.75
CA LEU A 12 -2.55 8.62 -1.94
C LEU A 12 -2.55 7.82 -0.63
N GLY A 13 -3.71 7.66 -0.01
CA GLY A 13 -3.86 6.90 1.23
C GLY A 13 -3.50 5.43 1.05
N PHE A 14 -3.99 4.78 -0.01
CA PHE A 14 -3.61 3.39 -0.31
C PHE A 14 -2.13 3.26 -0.67
N SER A 15 -1.58 4.18 -1.48
CA SER A 15 -0.15 4.18 -1.80
C SER A 15 0.73 4.37 -0.56
N PHE A 16 0.31 5.22 0.37
CA PHE A 16 1.01 5.43 1.64
C PHE A 16 1.02 4.15 2.50
N LEU A 17 -0.13 3.46 2.60
CA LEU A 17 -0.20 2.17 3.30
C LEU A 17 0.69 1.10 2.64
N CYS A 18 0.73 1.05 1.30
CA CYS A 18 1.62 0.15 0.57
C CYS A 18 3.09 0.43 0.91
N SER A 19 3.50 1.71 0.95
CA SER A 19 4.87 2.09 1.31
C SER A 19 5.25 1.71 2.74
N ILE A 20 4.34 1.86 3.70
CA ILE A 20 4.57 1.38 5.07
C ILE A 20 4.76 -0.14 5.09
N ALA A 21 3.89 -0.89 4.38
CA ALA A 21 4.01 -2.34 4.31
C ALA A 21 5.33 -2.79 3.69
N GLU A 22 5.77 -2.15 2.60
CA GLU A 22 7.09 -2.39 1.99
C GLU A 22 8.22 -2.12 2.98
N ALA A 23 8.19 -0.96 3.66
CA ALA A 23 9.21 -0.59 4.62
C ALA A 23 9.32 -1.60 5.77
N VAL A 24 8.17 -2.10 6.28
CA VAL A 24 8.13 -3.11 7.34
C VAL A 24 8.72 -4.44 6.86
N ILE A 25 8.27 -4.94 5.70
CA ILE A 25 8.72 -6.22 5.13
C ILE A 25 10.23 -6.19 4.85
N LEU A 26 10.77 -5.07 4.38
CA LEU A 26 12.19 -4.92 4.05
C LEU A 26 13.09 -4.64 5.27
N SER A 27 12.55 -4.05 6.34
CA SER A 27 13.36 -3.64 7.50
C SER A 27 13.36 -4.66 8.64
N VAL A 28 12.45 -5.65 8.62
CA VAL A 28 12.38 -6.67 9.67
C VAL A 28 13.49 -7.71 9.50
N SER A 29 14.19 -8.01 10.59
CA SER A 29 15.27 -9.01 10.59
C SER A 29 14.80 -10.39 11.06
N SER A 30 15.45 -11.44 10.56
CA SER A 30 15.20 -12.82 11.01
C SER A 30 15.41 -13.00 12.52
N ALA A 31 16.32 -12.22 13.12
CA ALA A 31 16.56 -12.22 14.56
C ALA A 31 15.35 -11.69 15.33
N TYR A 32 14.78 -10.57 14.90
CA TYR A 32 13.56 -10.00 15.49
C TYR A 32 12.36 -10.96 15.37
N ILE A 33 12.20 -11.60 14.21
CA ILE A 33 11.16 -12.61 13.99
C ILE A 33 11.32 -13.78 14.96
N SER A 34 12.55 -14.27 15.14
CA SER A 34 12.83 -15.38 16.05
C SER A 34 12.54 -15.05 17.52
N VAL A 35 12.72 -13.77 17.91
CA VAL A 35 12.31 -13.29 19.25
C VAL A 35 10.78 -13.29 19.37
N LEU A 36 10.05 -12.79 18.37
CA LEU A 36 8.59 -12.80 18.36
C LEU A 36 8.00 -14.22 18.42
N GLU A 37 8.61 -15.17 17.71
CA GLU A 37 8.21 -16.59 17.76
C GLU A 37 8.44 -17.19 19.15
N LYS A 38 9.57 -16.88 19.79
CA LYS A 38 9.88 -17.31 21.18
C LYS A 38 8.95 -16.70 22.21
N ASP A 39 8.55 -15.45 22.01
CA ASP A 39 7.55 -14.75 22.84
C ASP A 39 6.12 -15.30 22.64
N GLY A 40 5.91 -16.24 21.72
CA GLY A 40 4.60 -16.79 21.38
C GLY A 40 3.68 -15.80 20.65
N LYS A 41 4.22 -14.73 20.05
CA LYS A 41 3.43 -13.74 19.32
C LYS A 41 3.06 -14.25 17.93
N ALA A 42 1.77 -14.19 17.59
CA ALA A 42 1.27 -14.59 16.27
C ALA A 42 1.93 -13.82 15.10
N SER A 43 2.36 -12.58 15.35
CA SER A 43 3.09 -11.77 14.37
C SER A 43 4.43 -12.40 13.97
N GLY A 44 5.07 -13.20 14.83
CA GLY A 44 6.32 -13.90 14.51
C GLY A 44 6.13 -14.91 13.37
N ALA A 45 5.16 -15.80 13.53
CA ALA A 45 4.85 -16.81 12.50
C ALA A 45 4.37 -16.18 11.19
N LEU A 46 3.58 -15.09 11.27
CA LEU A 46 3.14 -14.35 10.08
C LEU A 46 4.33 -13.70 9.36
N LEU A 47 5.18 -12.97 10.08
CA LEU A 47 6.34 -12.30 9.50
C LEU A 47 7.32 -13.30 8.91
N ARG A 48 7.57 -14.44 9.57
CA ARG A 48 8.37 -15.55 9.04
C ARG A 48 7.85 -15.99 7.68
N LYS A 49 6.56 -16.31 7.60
CA LYS A 49 5.94 -16.75 6.33
C LYS A 49 6.08 -15.71 5.22
N GLN A 50 5.96 -14.42 5.55
CA GLN A 50 6.07 -13.35 4.56
C GLN A 50 7.53 -13.06 4.14
N THR A 51 8.50 -13.25 5.04
CA THR A 51 9.93 -12.98 4.73
C THR A 51 10.67 -14.18 4.14
N ASP A 52 10.21 -15.42 4.36
CA ASP A 52 10.78 -16.63 3.75
C ASP A 52 10.77 -16.57 2.21
N ASN A 53 9.75 -15.94 1.61
CA ASN A 53 9.73 -15.59 0.19
C ASN A 53 9.21 -14.16 0.00
N ILE A 54 10.09 -13.20 0.30
CA ILE A 54 9.79 -11.76 0.26
C ILE A 54 9.22 -11.25 -1.07
N ASN A 55 9.55 -11.90 -2.18
CA ASN A 55 9.08 -11.50 -3.52
C ASN A 55 7.56 -11.63 -3.67
N THR A 56 6.94 -12.57 -2.94
CA THR A 56 5.50 -12.81 -3.02
C THR A 56 4.68 -11.66 -2.43
N PRO A 57 4.86 -11.27 -1.14
CA PRO A 57 4.15 -10.11 -0.60
C PRO A 57 4.59 -8.81 -1.27
N LEU A 58 5.87 -8.66 -1.62
CA LEU A 58 6.35 -7.43 -2.26
C LEU A 58 5.70 -7.19 -3.63
N SER A 59 5.62 -8.22 -4.47
CA SER A 59 4.93 -8.11 -5.77
C SER A 59 3.43 -7.85 -5.63
N ALA A 60 2.78 -8.45 -4.62
CA ALA A 60 1.38 -8.16 -4.31
C ALA A 60 1.17 -6.69 -3.88
N ILE A 61 2.04 -6.15 -3.04
CA ILE A 61 1.99 -4.75 -2.60
C ILE A 61 2.22 -3.79 -3.77
N LEU A 62 3.24 -4.05 -4.59
CA LEU A 62 3.52 -3.25 -5.79
C LEU A 62 2.36 -3.26 -6.80
N THR A 63 1.72 -4.42 -6.97
CA THR A 63 0.53 -4.56 -7.82
C THR A 63 -0.63 -3.74 -7.27
N LEU A 64 -0.87 -3.83 -5.96
CA LEU A 64 -1.91 -3.04 -5.29
C LEU A 64 -1.65 -1.53 -5.42
N ASN A 65 -0.39 -1.10 -5.23
CA ASN A 65 0.01 0.29 -5.40
C ASN A 65 -0.20 0.78 -6.84
N THR A 66 0.11 -0.06 -7.83
CA THR A 66 -0.12 0.24 -9.25
C THR A 66 -1.61 0.43 -9.52
N ILE A 67 -2.45 -0.49 -9.05
CA ILE A 67 -3.91 -0.41 -9.16
C ILE A 67 -4.43 0.88 -8.50
N ALA A 68 -4.00 1.16 -7.27
CA ALA A 68 -4.42 2.34 -6.53
C ALA A 68 -4.04 3.63 -7.27
N HIS A 69 -2.80 3.71 -7.77
CA HIS A 69 -2.32 4.89 -8.46
C HIS A 69 -2.96 5.06 -9.85
N THR A 70 -3.15 3.98 -10.62
CA THR A 70 -3.75 4.04 -11.95
C THR A 70 -5.24 4.37 -11.89
N MET A 71 -6.01 3.62 -11.09
CA MET A 71 -7.46 3.89 -10.98
C MET A 71 -7.73 5.20 -10.26
N GLY A 72 -6.94 5.50 -9.21
CA GLY A 72 -7.04 6.74 -8.46
C GLY A 72 -6.77 7.96 -9.33
N ALA A 73 -5.68 7.96 -10.10
CA ALA A 73 -5.36 9.05 -11.02
C ALA A 73 -6.39 9.18 -12.15
N ALA A 74 -6.86 8.07 -12.72
CA ALA A 74 -7.90 8.10 -13.76
C ALA A 74 -9.21 8.70 -13.23
N GLY A 75 -9.66 8.28 -12.04
CA GLY A 75 -10.87 8.81 -11.40
C GLY A 75 -10.73 10.28 -11.00
N ALA A 76 -9.59 10.65 -10.40
CA ALA A 76 -9.29 12.04 -10.05
C ALA A 76 -9.21 12.94 -11.29
N GLY A 77 -8.60 12.46 -12.39
CA GLY A 77 -8.51 13.18 -13.66
C GLY A 77 -9.88 13.39 -14.31
N ALA A 78 -10.72 12.36 -14.34
CA ALA A 78 -12.10 12.48 -14.84
C ALA A 78 -12.91 13.49 -14.01
N GLN A 79 -12.77 13.48 -12.68
CA GLN A 79 -13.43 14.46 -11.82
C GLN A 79 -12.85 15.87 -11.96
N ALA A 80 -11.54 16.00 -12.20
CA ALA A 80 -10.92 17.30 -12.45
C ALA A 80 -11.46 17.91 -13.74
N ALA A 81 -11.56 17.11 -14.80
CA ALA A 81 -12.19 17.54 -16.06
C ALA A 81 -13.66 17.93 -15.87
N ALA A 82 -14.44 17.19 -15.08
CA ALA A 82 -15.84 17.54 -14.82
C ALA A 82 -16.02 18.81 -13.97
N VAL A 83 -15.09 19.09 -13.05
CA VAL A 83 -15.19 20.24 -12.12
C VAL A 83 -14.59 21.51 -12.72
N PHE A 84 -13.53 21.38 -13.51
CA PHE A 84 -12.76 22.52 -14.04
C PHE A 84 -12.83 22.64 -15.56
N GLY A 85 -13.35 21.66 -16.29
CA GLY A 85 -13.32 21.62 -17.76
C GLY A 85 -14.25 22.61 -18.48
N ASP A 86 -15.22 23.22 -17.80
CA ASP A 86 -16.01 24.35 -18.35
C ASP A 86 -15.32 25.72 -18.12
N ALA A 87 -14.23 25.77 -17.34
CA ALA A 87 -13.51 27.01 -17.04
C ALA A 87 -12.46 27.39 -18.11
N TYR A 88 -12.31 26.57 -19.16
CA TYR A 88 -11.41 26.76 -20.31
C TYR A 88 -12.07 26.19 -21.57
#